data_AF-A0A940LR01-F1
#
_entry.id   AF-A0A940LR01-F1
#
_cell.length_a   1.000
_cell.length_b   1.000
_cell.length_c   1.000
_cell.angle_alpha   90.00
_cell.angle_beta   90.00
_cell.angle_gamma   90.00
#
_symmetry.space_group_name_H-M   'P 1'
#
loop_
_entity.id
_entity.type
_entity.pdbx_description
1 polymer ?
#
loop_
_entity_poly.entity_id
_entity_poly.type
_entity_poly.pdbx_seq_one_letter_code
_entity_poly.pdbx_strand_id
1 'polypeptide(L)'
;MRRVASLLILSLLAARGGPAWAGSQRAGETACWFENGAVVAPAAIDGIAGDYVIDLSAPHTLLHIDIAQRAGFTETALVLPVRLAGRRVDAALITVQSLDYRAVGFSTPIVGIIGADILDRYKVTLDFSPCRLRLERPGSPLRGRKGGLPVTMVDGVPTVVAAASDGFRGLSGPFALDTA
;
A
#
# COMPACT_ATOMS: atom_id res chain seq x y z
N MET A 1 58.98 43.47 -0.54
CA MET A 1 58.49 42.39 -1.41
C MET A 1 57.39 41.62 -0.69
N ARG A 2 56.18 41.61 -1.28
CA ARG A 2 54.98 40.78 -1.06
C ARG A 2 54.55 40.42 0.38
N ARG A 3 53.54 41.14 0.88
CA ARG A 3 52.61 40.67 1.94
C ARG A 3 51.57 39.74 1.28
N VAL A 4 51.45 38.52 1.79
CA VAL A 4 50.39 37.56 1.40
C VAL A 4 49.24 37.76 2.37
N ALA A 5 48.12 38.27 1.88
CA ALA A 5 46.87 38.35 2.63
C ALA A 5 46.05 37.08 2.34
N SER A 6 45.94 36.20 3.33
CA SER A 6 45.06 35.03 3.27
C SER A 6 43.60 35.47 3.46
N LEU A 7 42.82 35.35 2.38
CA LEU A 7 41.36 35.50 2.42
C LEU A 7 40.74 34.18 2.92
N LEU A 8 40.24 34.20 4.15
CA LEU A 8 39.33 33.18 4.69
C LEU A 8 37.92 33.44 4.10
N ILE A 9 37.53 32.61 3.13
CA ILE A 9 36.16 32.60 2.59
C ILE A 9 35.35 31.63 3.45
N LEU A 10 34.45 32.19 4.25
CA LEU A 10 33.47 31.46 5.07
C LEU A 10 32.25 31.14 4.18
N SER A 11 32.17 29.91 3.67
CA SER A 11 31.04 29.46 2.85
C SER A 11 29.85 29.09 3.73
N LEU A 12 28.80 29.91 3.73
CA LEU A 12 27.52 29.64 4.39
C LEU A 12 26.83 28.40 3.80
N LEU A 13 26.31 27.56 4.70
CA LEU A 13 25.43 26.42 4.41
C LEU A 13 24.12 26.92 3.77
N ALA A 14 23.85 26.50 2.53
CA ALA A 14 22.51 26.46 1.98
C ALA A 14 21.97 25.02 2.09
N ALA A 15 21.16 24.77 3.12
CA ALA A 15 20.34 23.57 3.20
C ALA A 15 19.36 23.57 2.01
N ARG A 16 19.65 22.75 1.00
CA ARG A 16 18.70 22.45 -0.06
C ARG A 16 17.57 21.63 0.55
N GLY A 17 16.48 22.30 0.89
CA GLY A 17 15.18 21.67 1.06
C GLY A 17 14.86 20.92 -0.23
N GLY A 18 14.79 19.59 -0.16
CA GLY A 18 14.26 18.78 -1.24
C GLY A 18 12.80 19.14 -1.51
N PRO A 19 12.28 18.88 -2.73
CA PRO A 19 10.90 19.17 -3.05
C PRO A 19 9.98 18.33 -2.16
N ALA A 20 9.30 18.98 -1.22
CA ALA A 20 8.15 18.40 -0.57
C ALA A 20 7.07 18.22 -1.64
N TRP A 21 6.77 16.97 -2.01
CA TRP A 21 5.56 16.62 -2.74
C TRP A 21 4.37 16.88 -1.83
N ALA A 22 4.01 18.15 -1.64
CA ALA A 22 2.80 18.57 -0.94
C ALA A 22 1.61 18.40 -1.90
N GLY A 23 1.34 17.16 -2.30
CA GLY A 23 0.01 16.80 -2.78
C GLY A 23 -0.94 16.95 -1.61
N SER A 24 -2.00 17.74 -1.77
CA SER A 24 -3.10 17.84 -0.81
C SER A 24 -3.66 16.44 -0.51
N GLN A 25 -3.16 15.78 0.54
CA GLN A 25 -3.72 14.53 1.05
C GLN A 25 -5.08 14.87 1.65
N ARG A 26 -6.15 14.70 0.86
CA ARG A 26 -7.48 14.53 1.45
C ARG A 26 -7.44 13.24 2.28
N ALA A 27 -7.79 13.33 3.56
CA ALA A 27 -7.92 12.15 4.39
C ALA A 27 -8.90 11.15 3.74
N GLY A 28 -8.40 9.96 3.42
CA GLY A 28 -9.11 8.93 2.66
C GLY A 28 -8.67 8.80 1.20
N GLU A 29 -7.58 9.44 0.75
CA GLU A 29 -7.05 9.24 -0.61
C GLU A 29 -5.51 9.27 -0.62
N THR A 30 -4.89 8.40 -1.44
CA THR A 30 -3.45 8.41 -1.73
C THR A 30 -3.20 8.07 -3.20
N ALA A 31 -2.06 8.54 -3.72
CA ALA A 31 -1.51 8.00 -4.95
C ALA A 31 -1.05 6.55 -4.72
N CYS A 32 -1.13 5.75 -5.77
CA CYS A 32 -0.62 4.38 -5.85
C CYS A 32 0.10 4.19 -7.18
N TRP A 33 0.62 2.99 -7.43
CA TRP A 33 1.08 2.54 -8.75
C TRP A 33 0.87 1.04 -8.89
N PHE A 34 1.07 0.55 -10.12
CA PHE A 34 1.05 -0.87 -10.43
C PHE A 34 2.46 -1.38 -10.63
N GLU A 35 2.78 -2.50 -10.01
CA GLU A 35 4.08 -3.15 -10.13
C GLU A 35 3.88 -4.66 -10.09
N ASN A 36 4.30 -5.34 -11.16
CA ASN A 36 4.11 -6.80 -11.33
C ASN A 36 2.69 -7.32 -11.12
N GLY A 37 1.68 -6.52 -11.50
CA GLY A 37 0.27 -6.87 -11.30
C GLY A 37 -0.30 -6.45 -9.94
N ALA A 38 0.56 -6.07 -9.00
CA ALA A 38 0.16 -5.61 -7.68
C ALA A 38 -0.12 -4.11 -7.63
N VAL A 39 -1.09 -3.71 -6.80
CA VAL A 39 -1.31 -2.31 -6.41
C VAL A 39 -0.39 -2.01 -5.23
N VAL A 40 0.45 -0.99 -5.37
CA VAL A 40 1.35 -0.56 -4.30
C VAL A 40 0.99 0.86 -3.89
N ALA A 41 0.95 1.11 -2.58
CA ALA A 41 0.70 2.44 -2.05
C ALA A 41 1.54 2.74 -0.80
N PRO A 42 1.83 4.02 -0.52
CA PRO A 42 2.49 4.42 0.71
C PRO A 42 1.60 4.14 1.93
N ALA A 43 2.14 3.43 2.92
CA ALA A 43 1.47 3.16 4.19
C ALA A 43 2.47 3.15 5.34
N ALA A 44 1.99 2.91 6.57
CA ALA A 44 2.84 2.69 7.73
C ALA A 44 2.20 1.74 8.75
N ILE A 45 3.00 0.84 9.31
CA ILE A 45 2.67 -0.01 10.47
C ILE A 45 3.62 0.38 11.60
N ASP A 46 3.08 0.82 12.74
CA ASP A 46 3.86 1.36 13.88
C ASP A 46 4.94 2.39 13.52
N GLY A 47 4.64 3.26 12.55
CA GLY A 47 5.58 4.27 12.07
C GLY A 47 6.63 3.76 11.08
N ILE A 48 6.68 2.46 10.79
CA ILE A 48 7.47 1.88 9.70
C ILE A 48 6.82 2.26 8.37
N ALA A 49 7.20 3.41 7.84
CA ALA A 49 6.69 3.92 6.57
C ALA A 49 7.41 3.29 5.38
N GLY A 50 6.66 3.07 4.30
CA GLY A 50 7.21 2.66 3.01
C GLY A 50 6.12 2.14 2.09
N ASP A 51 6.51 1.27 1.18
CA ASP A 51 5.67 0.79 0.10
C ASP A 51 5.04 -0.54 0.48
N TYR A 52 3.71 -0.56 0.51
CA TYR A 52 2.94 -1.73 0.88
C TYR A 52 2.09 -2.18 -0.30
N VAL A 53 2.05 -3.49 -0.52
CA VAL A 53 1.08 -4.08 -1.44
C VAL A 53 -0.30 -3.96 -0.82
N ILE A 54 -1.28 -3.56 -1.63
CA ILE A 54 -2.69 -3.47 -1.26
C ILE A 54 -3.37 -4.69 -1.85
N ASP A 55 -3.67 -5.67 -1.01
CA ASP A 55 -4.13 -6.99 -1.42
C ASP A 55 -5.53 -7.25 -0.85
N LEU A 56 -6.54 -7.21 -1.73
CA LEU A 56 -7.93 -7.50 -1.36
C LEU A 56 -8.19 -8.99 -1.09
N SER A 57 -7.28 -9.87 -1.51
CA SER A 57 -7.40 -11.32 -1.35
C SER A 57 -6.60 -11.85 -0.15
N ALA A 58 -5.62 -11.09 0.36
CA ALA A 58 -4.93 -11.40 1.60
C ALA A 58 -5.85 -11.26 2.81
N PRO A 59 -6.09 -12.33 3.60
CA PRO A 59 -6.97 -12.25 4.78
C PRO A 59 -6.37 -11.43 5.93
N HIS A 60 -5.05 -11.30 5.97
CA HIS A 60 -4.31 -10.66 7.06
C HIS A 60 -3.27 -9.68 6.55
N THR A 61 -3.08 -8.61 7.31
CA THR A 61 -1.99 -7.65 7.08
C THR A 61 -0.66 -8.26 7.54
N LEU A 62 0.35 -8.16 6.68
CA LEU A 62 1.66 -8.77 6.85
C LEU A 62 2.76 -7.71 6.92
N LEU A 63 3.77 -7.95 7.76
CA LEU A 63 5.01 -7.15 7.81
C LEU A 63 6.21 -8.05 7.49
N HIS A 64 7.12 -7.58 6.65
CA HIS A 64 8.31 -8.35 6.31
C HIS A 64 9.20 -8.58 7.54
N ILE A 65 9.63 -9.82 7.75
CA ILE A 65 10.41 -10.23 8.93
C ILE A 65 11.68 -9.39 9.17
N ASP A 66 12.52 -9.22 8.15
CA ASP A 66 13.73 -8.41 8.28
C ASP A 66 13.46 -6.95 8.64
N ILE A 67 12.32 -6.40 8.19
CA ILE A 67 11.93 -5.02 8.48
C ILE A 67 11.40 -4.91 9.91
N ALA A 68 10.55 -5.86 10.32
CA ALA A 68 10.07 -5.95 11.69
C ALA A 68 11.23 -6.09 12.70
N GLN A 69 12.18 -6.97 12.42
CA GLN A 69 13.36 -7.18 13.27
C GLN A 69 14.28 -5.96 13.31
N ARG A 70 14.49 -5.28 12.17
CA ARG A 70 15.22 -3.99 12.14
C ARG A 70 14.53 -2.91 12.95
N ALA A 71 13.20 -2.95 13.07
CA ALA A 71 12.42 -2.07 13.93
C ALA A 71 12.38 -2.52 15.41
N GLY A 72 12.99 -3.65 15.76
CA GLY A 72 13.10 -4.14 17.13
C GLY A 72 12.03 -5.15 17.54
N PHE A 73 11.16 -5.58 16.62
CA PHE A 73 10.15 -6.61 16.92
C PHE A 73 10.77 -8.01 16.86
N THR A 74 10.54 -8.78 17.91
CA THR A 74 10.98 -10.19 17.99
C THR A 74 9.81 -11.17 17.90
N GLU A 75 8.58 -10.73 18.21
CA GLU A 75 7.39 -11.55 18.06
C GLU A 75 6.89 -11.56 16.61
N THR A 76 6.17 -12.63 16.24
CA THR A 76 5.62 -12.78 14.89
C THR A 76 4.13 -12.46 14.78
N ALA A 77 3.47 -12.17 15.89
CA ALA A 77 2.09 -11.73 15.94
C ALA A 77 2.04 -10.45 16.79
N LEU A 78 1.73 -9.33 16.16
CA LEU A 78 1.82 -8.00 16.76
C LEU A 78 0.46 -7.32 16.77
N VAL A 79 0.22 -6.42 17.71
CA VAL A 79 -0.94 -5.52 17.70
C VAL A 79 -0.44 -4.10 17.53
N LEU A 80 -0.50 -3.58 16.31
CA LEU A 80 0.14 -2.32 15.94
C LEU A 80 -0.82 -1.36 15.24
N PRO A 81 -0.57 -0.05 15.31
CA PRO A 81 -1.35 0.93 14.56
C PRO A 81 -0.97 0.89 13.08
N VAL A 82 -1.97 0.97 12.20
CA VAL A 82 -1.81 1.01 10.73
C VAL A 82 -2.30 2.35 10.18
N ARG A 83 -1.56 2.94 9.24
CA ARG A 83 -1.95 4.14 8.49
C ARG A 83 -1.89 3.89 7.00
N LEU A 84 -2.99 4.18 6.30
CA LEU A 84 -3.09 4.08 4.84
C LEU A 84 -4.03 5.18 4.32
N ALA A 85 -3.64 5.88 3.26
CA ALA A 85 -4.44 6.96 2.65
C ALA A 85 -4.96 8.00 3.66
N GLY A 86 -4.17 8.34 4.69
CA GLY A 86 -4.58 9.25 5.77
C GLY A 86 -5.64 8.69 6.72
N ARG A 87 -6.06 7.43 6.56
CA ARG A 87 -6.85 6.67 7.55
C ARG A 87 -5.93 6.00 8.55
N ARG A 88 -6.47 5.72 9.74
CA ARG A 88 -5.76 5.07 10.84
C ARG A 88 -6.62 3.97 11.44
N VAL A 89 -6.00 2.83 11.71
CA VAL A 89 -6.51 1.77 12.59
C VAL A 89 -5.57 1.75 13.79
N ASP A 90 -6.09 1.95 15.00
CA ASP A 90 -5.24 2.15 16.18
C ASP A 90 -4.58 0.86 16.68
N ALA A 91 -5.23 -0.28 16.46
CA ALA A 91 -4.74 -1.60 16.85
C ALA A 91 -5.22 -2.65 15.83
N ALA A 92 -4.28 -3.19 15.06
CA ALA A 92 -4.52 -4.27 14.11
C ALA A 92 -3.58 -5.44 14.40
N LEU A 93 -4.08 -6.66 14.19
CA LEU A 93 -3.25 -7.87 14.23
C LEU A 93 -2.37 -7.89 12.99
N ILE A 94 -1.06 -7.93 13.18
CA ILE A 94 -0.06 -7.98 12.11
C ILE A 94 0.70 -9.28 12.23
N THR A 95 0.74 -10.05 11.15
CA THR A 95 1.57 -11.26 11.07
C THR A 95 2.92 -10.90 10.47
N VAL A 96 4.00 -11.25 11.16
CA VAL A 96 5.37 -11.06 10.67
C VAL A 96 5.84 -12.35 10.02
N GLN A 97 6.29 -12.26 8.77
CA GLN A 97 6.82 -13.40 8.02
C GLN A 97 7.77 -12.93 6.92
N SER A 98 8.56 -13.84 6.35
CA SER A 98 9.29 -13.52 5.12
C SER A 98 8.29 -13.26 3.98
N LEU A 99 8.55 -12.19 3.23
CA LEU A 99 7.81 -11.87 2.01
C LEU A 99 8.73 -11.94 0.79
N ASP A 100 9.92 -12.53 0.89
CA ASP A 100 10.92 -12.55 -0.19
C ASP A 100 10.35 -13.15 -1.48
N TYR A 101 9.58 -14.24 -1.36
CA TYR A 101 8.90 -14.86 -2.50
C TYR A 101 7.83 -13.95 -3.13
N ARG A 102 7.14 -13.14 -2.31
CA ARG A 102 6.13 -12.18 -2.77
C ARG A 102 6.74 -10.87 -3.28
N ALA A 103 7.99 -10.59 -2.96
CA ALA A 103 8.74 -9.41 -3.40
C ALA A 103 9.51 -9.66 -4.72
N VAL A 104 9.48 -10.88 -5.26
CA VAL A 104 10.16 -11.21 -6.52
C VAL A 104 9.65 -10.30 -7.65
N GLY A 105 10.59 -9.65 -8.32
CA GLY A 105 10.30 -8.76 -9.45
C GLY A 105 10.04 -7.31 -9.07
N PHE A 106 9.82 -6.98 -7.79
CA PHE A 106 9.68 -5.59 -7.38
C PHE A 106 11.04 -4.87 -7.47
N SER A 107 11.01 -3.65 -7.99
CA SER A 107 12.16 -2.76 -8.11
C SER A 107 12.68 -2.29 -6.75
N THR A 108 11.80 -2.23 -5.75
CA THR A 108 12.14 -1.93 -4.36
C THR A 108 11.54 -2.98 -3.43
N PRO A 109 12.20 -3.34 -2.31
CA PRO A 109 11.62 -4.28 -1.36
C PRO A 109 10.33 -3.71 -0.77
N ILE A 110 9.23 -4.46 -0.89
CA ILE A 110 7.97 -4.11 -0.23
C ILE A 110 8.13 -4.23 1.29
N VAL A 111 7.52 -3.30 2.02
CA VAL A 111 7.55 -3.32 3.48
C VAL A 111 6.63 -4.40 4.04
N GLY A 112 5.48 -4.58 3.39
CA GLY A 112 4.44 -5.47 3.85
C GLY A 112 3.26 -5.53 2.89
N ILE A 113 2.19 -6.16 3.36
CA ILE A 113 0.92 -6.29 2.65
C ILE A 113 -0.17 -5.75 3.57
N ILE A 114 -1.00 -4.83 3.07
CA ILE A 114 -2.26 -4.44 3.74
C ILE A 114 -3.37 -5.33 3.19
N GLY A 115 -3.93 -6.16 4.06
CA GLY A 115 -4.96 -7.15 3.72
C GLY A 115 -6.39 -6.71 4.06
N ALA A 116 -7.33 -7.64 3.85
CA ALA A 116 -8.77 -7.49 4.07
C ALA A 116 -9.12 -7.09 5.52
N ASP A 117 -8.37 -7.56 6.52
CA ASP A 117 -8.53 -7.20 7.94
C ASP A 117 -8.46 -5.68 8.22
N ILE A 118 -7.76 -4.94 7.36
CA ILE A 118 -7.73 -3.47 7.34
C ILE A 118 -8.71 -2.91 6.31
N LEU A 119 -8.72 -3.46 5.09
CA LEU A 119 -9.43 -2.90 3.94
C LEU A 119 -10.96 -3.01 4.08
N ASP A 120 -11.49 -4.07 4.68
CA ASP A 120 -12.94 -4.31 4.88
C ASP A 120 -13.61 -3.28 5.79
N ARG A 121 -12.82 -2.46 6.49
CA ARG A 121 -13.31 -1.34 7.29
C ARG A 121 -13.75 -0.16 6.43
N TYR A 122 -13.48 -0.19 5.13
CA TYR A 122 -13.68 0.92 4.22
C TYR A 122 -14.42 0.48 2.96
N LYS A 123 -15.09 1.43 2.32
CA LYS A 123 -15.37 1.36 0.89
C LYS A 123 -14.06 1.69 0.16
N VAL A 124 -13.51 0.70 -0.53
CA VAL A 124 -12.28 0.85 -1.32
C VAL A 124 -12.66 1.28 -2.74
N THR A 125 -12.02 2.32 -3.25
CA THR A 125 -12.10 2.71 -4.66
C THR A 125 -10.69 2.83 -5.22
N LEU A 126 -10.43 2.13 -6.32
CA LEU A 126 -9.17 2.15 -7.03
C LEU A 126 -9.40 2.71 -8.43
N ASP A 127 -8.92 3.92 -8.68
CA ASP A 127 -8.79 4.44 -10.03
C ASP A 127 -7.46 3.94 -10.60
N PHE A 128 -7.45 3.40 -11.82
CA PHE A 128 -6.24 2.83 -12.43
C PHE A 128 -5.39 3.88 -13.19
N SER A 129 -6.01 4.99 -13.62
CA SER A 129 -5.32 6.04 -14.39
C SER A 129 -5.93 7.44 -14.13
N PRO A 130 -5.21 8.33 -13.40
CA PRO A 130 -4.00 8.03 -12.63
C PRO A 130 -4.31 7.08 -11.47
N CYS A 131 -3.32 6.29 -11.03
CA CYS A 131 -3.55 5.37 -9.91
C CYS A 131 -3.90 6.15 -8.64
N ARG A 132 -5.11 5.96 -8.12
CA ARG A 132 -5.60 6.55 -6.87
C ARG A 132 -6.32 5.50 -6.04
N LEU A 133 -5.86 5.33 -4.81
CA LEU A 133 -6.54 4.53 -3.79
C LEU A 133 -7.32 5.46 -2.87
N ARG A 134 -8.63 5.21 -2.76
CA ARG A 134 -9.53 5.94 -1.86
C ARG A 134 -10.17 5.01 -0.84
N LEU A 135 -10.18 5.46 0.41
CA LEU A 135 -10.76 4.77 1.56
C LEU A 135 -11.84 5.64 2.20
N GLU A 136 -13.09 5.29 1.94
CA GLU A 136 -14.27 5.97 2.48
C GLU A 136 -14.90 5.14 3.60
N ARG A 137 -15.48 5.78 4.61
CA ARG A 137 -16.16 5.03 5.69
C ARG A 137 -17.41 4.34 5.13
N PRO A 138 -17.80 3.18 5.68
CA PRO A 138 -19.10 2.56 5.40
C PRO A 138 -20.23 3.58 5.59
N GLY A 139 -21.25 3.52 4.74
CA GLY A 139 -22.34 4.51 4.72
C GLY A 139 -22.09 5.80 3.93
N SER A 140 -20.87 6.05 3.43
CA SER A 140 -20.62 7.19 2.51
C SER A 140 -21.41 7.00 1.20
N PRO A 141 -21.99 8.04 0.59
CA PRO A 141 -22.73 7.92 -0.66
C PRO A 141 -21.84 7.31 -1.75
N LEU A 142 -22.34 6.30 -2.46
CA LEU A 142 -21.60 5.70 -3.56
C LEU A 142 -21.41 6.73 -4.67
N ARG A 143 -20.16 7.12 -4.92
CA ARG A 143 -19.77 7.90 -6.10
C ARG A 143 -19.40 6.94 -7.23
N GLY A 144 -20.40 6.20 -7.74
CA GLY A 144 -20.19 5.20 -8.78
C GLY A 144 -20.75 5.64 -10.14
N ARG A 145 -20.01 5.35 -11.22
CA ARG A 145 -20.56 5.37 -12.59
C ARG A 145 -21.61 4.25 -12.73
N LYS A 146 -22.69 4.51 -13.48
CA LYS A 146 -23.65 3.45 -13.84
C LYS A 146 -22.95 2.35 -14.65
N GLY A 147 -23.22 1.09 -14.35
CA GLY A 147 -22.70 -0.08 -15.09
C GLY A 147 -21.59 -0.89 -14.40
N GLY A 148 -21.55 -0.93 -13.06
CA GLY A 148 -20.59 -1.78 -12.32
C GLY A 148 -20.92 -3.27 -12.38
N LEU A 149 -19.89 -4.11 -12.33
CA LEU A 149 -20.00 -5.55 -12.17
C LEU A 149 -20.39 -5.86 -10.70
N PRO A 150 -21.42 -6.67 -10.43
CA PRO A 150 -21.75 -7.04 -9.06
C PRO A 150 -20.61 -7.88 -8.46
N VAL A 151 -20.09 -7.42 -7.33
CA VAL A 151 -19.09 -8.11 -6.52
C VAL A 151 -19.79 -8.69 -5.29
N THR A 152 -19.52 -9.96 -5.00
CA THR A 152 -19.99 -10.64 -3.80
C THR A 152 -18.80 -11.07 -2.96
N MET A 153 -18.93 -11.00 -1.63
CA MET A 153 -17.93 -11.59 -0.74
C MET A 153 -18.16 -13.08 -0.63
N VAL A 154 -17.15 -13.89 -0.92
CA VAL A 154 -17.14 -15.35 -0.72
C VAL A 154 -15.97 -15.66 0.20
N ASP A 155 -16.26 -16.21 1.38
CA ASP A 155 -15.25 -16.51 2.42
C ASP A 155 -14.30 -15.33 2.73
N GLY A 156 -14.84 -14.11 2.72
CA GLY A 156 -14.08 -12.88 2.99
C GLY A 156 -13.31 -12.32 1.80
N VAL A 157 -13.41 -12.92 0.61
CA VAL A 157 -12.72 -12.46 -0.60
C VAL A 157 -13.70 -11.83 -1.60
N PRO A 158 -13.43 -10.63 -2.15
CA PRO A 158 -14.27 -10.04 -3.17
C PRO A 158 -14.22 -10.89 -4.45
N THR A 159 -15.39 -11.34 -4.89
CA THR A 159 -15.53 -12.37 -5.93
C THR A 159 -16.54 -11.93 -6.98
N VAL A 160 -16.25 -12.24 -8.24
CA VAL A 160 -17.16 -12.04 -9.37
C VAL A 160 -17.38 -13.35 -10.11
N VAL A 161 -18.54 -13.49 -10.77
CA VAL A 161 -18.74 -14.59 -11.72
C VAL A 161 -18.12 -14.19 -13.04
N ALA A 162 -17.14 -14.97 -13.51
CA ALA A 162 -16.42 -14.71 -14.75
C ALA A 162 -16.11 -16.01 -15.50
N ALA A 163 -15.57 -15.87 -16.70
CA ALA A 163 -15.01 -16.97 -17.48
C ALA A 163 -13.65 -16.57 -18.05
N ALA A 164 -12.72 -17.52 -18.08
CA ALA A 164 -11.39 -17.36 -18.67
C ALA A 164 -11.16 -18.50 -19.67
N SER A 165 -10.45 -18.21 -20.76
CA SER A 165 -10.13 -19.19 -21.80
C SER A 165 -8.76 -18.90 -22.39
N ASP A 166 -8.01 -19.96 -22.70
CA ASP A 166 -6.75 -19.91 -23.45
C ASP A 166 -6.95 -20.14 -24.97
N GLY A 167 -8.21 -20.22 -25.41
CA GLY A 167 -8.59 -20.53 -26.79
C GLY A 167 -8.83 -22.02 -27.06
N PHE A 168 -8.33 -22.92 -26.22
CA PHE A 168 -8.53 -24.37 -26.33
C PHE A 168 -9.38 -24.93 -25.17
N ARG A 169 -9.27 -24.33 -23.99
CA ARG A 169 -9.99 -24.70 -22.77
C ARG A 169 -10.56 -23.45 -22.13
N GLY A 170 -11.83 -23.55 -21.71
CA GLY A 170 -12.50 -22.52 -20.94
C GLY A 170 -12.83 -23.00 -19.53
N LEU A 171 -12.74 -22.11 -18.56
CA LEU A 171 -13.32 -22.26 -17.23
C LEU A 171 -14.27 -21.11 -16.93
N SER A 172 -15.34 -21.41 -16.19
CA SER A 172 -16.33 -20.43 -15.74
C SER A 172 -16.71 -20.70 -14.30
N GLY A 173 -16.86 -19.66 -13.49
CA GLY A 173 -17.15 -19.82 -12.08
C GLY A 173 -16.84 -18.56 -11.26
N PRO A 174 -16.65 -18.71 -9.94
CA PRO A 174 -16.20 -17.61 -9.09
C PRO A 174 -14.72 -17.32 -9.33
N PHE A 175 -14.39 -16.03 -9.52
CA PHE A 175 -13.03 -15.52 -9.61
C PHE A 175 -12.83 -14.46 -8.53
N ALA A 176 -11.78 -14.62 -7.73
CA ALA A 176 -11.36 -13.61 -6.78
C ALA A 176 -10.85 -12.35 -7.51
N LEU A 177 -11.17 -11.19 -6.97
CA LEU A 177 -10.55 -9.93 -7.36
C LEU A 177 -9.27 -9.77 -6.53
N ASP A 178 -8.16 -10.18 -7.13
CA ASP A 178 -6.83 -10.08 -6.53
C ASP A 178 -6.10 -8.84 -7.07
N THR A 179 -5.53 -8.06 -6.15
CA THR A 179 -4.77 -6.84 -6.46
C THR A 179 -3.29 -6.99 -6.15
N ALA A 180 -2.80 -8.22 -5.99
CA ALA A 180 -1.43 -8.58 -5.69
C ALA A 180 -0.92 -9.78 -6.49
#